data_AF-A0A9P6SBW3-F1
#
_entry.id   AF-A0A9P6SBW3-F1
#
_cell.length_a   1.000
_cell.length_b   1.000
_cell.length_c   1.000
_cell.angle_alpha   90.00
_cell.angle_beta   90.00
_cell.angle_gamma   90.00
#
_symmetry.space_group_name_H-M   'P 1'
#
loop_
_entity.id
_entity.type
_entity.pdbx_description
1 polymer ?
#
loop_
_entity_poly.entity_id
_entity_poly.type
_entity_poly.pdbx_seq_one_letter_code
_entity_poly.pdbx_strand_id
1 'polypeptide(L)'
;MTPNQRFRQGDTVELLAVRKDKTTGEFYSRLSDIQGTFPDALRFKVNGVTVFFLEDEYEQLYEPKRIAHYPDDIIDIIVAGPVYASTTAPHGPMGFCIITAILVVGCQFPVL
;
A
#
# COMPACT_ATOMS: atom_id res chain seq x y z
N MET A 1 -19.57 -17.26 10.09
CA MET A 1 -18.93 -15.94 9.94
C MET A 1 -17.93 -16.05 8.81
N THR A 2 -17.91 -15.10 7.88
CA THR A 2 -16.88 -15.06 6.83
C THR A 2 -15.63 -14.45 7.43
N PRO A 3 -14.49 -15.18 7.47
CA PRO A 3 -13.27 -14.62 8.01
C PRO A 3 -12.85 -13.41 7.18
N ASN A 4 -12.31 -12.42 7.86
CA ASN A 4 -11.89 -11.16 7.27
C ASN A 4 -10.53 -10.75 7.84
N GLN A 5 -9.81 -9.97 7.05
CA GLN A 5 -8.47 -9.49 7.37
C GLN A 5 -8.47 -7.98 7.35
N ARG A 6 -7.85 -7.37 8.36
CA ARG A 6 -7.63 -5.93 8.40
C ARG A 6 -6.36 -5.58 7.65
N PHE A 7 -6.47 -4.59 6.76
CA PHE A 7 -5.38 -4.00 6.02
C PHE A 7 -5.30 -2.52 6.32
N ARG A 8 -4.09 -2.00 6.50
CA ARG A 8 -3.85 -0.57 6.76
C ARG A 8 -2.91 0.01 5.71
N GLN A 9 -3.26 1.16 5.16
CA GLN A 9 -2.40 1.96 4.30
C GLN A 9 -2.38 3.40 4.83
N GLY A 10 -1.28 3.81 5.44
CA GLY A 10 -1.22 5.08 6.17
C GLY A 10 -2.25 5.10 7.32
N ASP A 11 -3.19 6.04 7.25
CA ASP A 11 -4.27 6.20 8.24
C ASP A 11 -5.55 5.41 7.91
N THR A 12 -5.64 4.86 6.70
CA THR A 12 -6.83 4.13 6.23
C THR A 12 -6.73 2.66 6.64
N VAL A 13 -7.77 2.13 7.28
CA VAL A 13 -7.91 0.70 7.62
C VAL A 13 -9.16 0.14 6.98
N GLU A 14 -9.02 -0.92 6.19
CA GLU A 14 -10.13 -1.62 5.54
C GLU A 14 -10.17 -3.10 5.92
N LEU A 15 -11.37 -3.67 5.95
CA LEU A 15 -11.60 -5.10 6.17
C LEU A 15 -11.89 -5.79 4.84
N LEU A 16 -11.01 -6.71 4.45
CA LEU A 16 -11.18 -7.52 3.25
C LEU A 16 -11.58 -8.95 3.61
N ALA A 17 -12.51 -9.53 2.87
CA ALA A 17 -12.87 -10.94 3.02
C ALA A 17 -11.67 -11.83 2.62
N VAL A 18 -11.38 -12.85 3.42
CA VAL A 18 -10.33 -13.82 3.06
C VAL A 18 -10.91 -15.00 2.31
N ARG A 19 -10.11 -15.57 1.42
CA ARG A 19 -10.44 -16.79 0.69
C ARG A 19 -9.97 -17.99 1.48
N LYS A 20 -10.60 -19.14 1.25
CA LYS A 20 -10.20 -20.42 1.82
C LYS A 20 -9.66 -21.32 0.71
N ASP A 21 -8.48 -21.88 0.90
CA ASP A 21 -7.95 -22.90 0.02
C ASP A 21 -8.74 -24.19 0.22
N LYS A 22 -9.17 -24.82 -0.88
CA LYS A 22 -9.99 -26.05 -0.81
C LYS A 22 -9.13 -27.27 -0.52
N THR A 23 -7.85 -27.21 -0.84
CA THR A 23 -6.90 -28.30 -0.70
C THR A 23 -6.26 -28.28 0.68
N THR A 24 -5.70 -27.14 1.09
CA THR A 24 -5.03 -27.02 2.39
C THR A 24 -5.99 -26.65 3.52
N GLY A 25 -7.14 -26.04 3.19
CA GLY A 25 -8.08 -25.50 4.17
C GLY A 25 -7.65 -24.17 4.78
N GLU A 26 -6.51 -23.63 4.38
CA GLU A 26 -5.94 -22.40 4.93
C GLU A 26 -6.61 -21.15 4.36
N PHE A 27 -6.59 -20.08 5.15
CA PHE A 27 -7.09 -18.78 4.72
C PHE A 27 -5.98 -17.94 4.09
N TYR A 28 -6.31 -17.28 2.98
CA TYR A 28 -5.37 -16.45 2.25
C TYR A 28 -6.08 -15.25 1.61
N SER A 29 -5.30 -14.21 1.32
CA SER A 29 -5.75 -13.05 0.54
C SER A 29 -4.92 -12.96 -0.74
N ARG A 30 -5.57 -12.72 -1.89
CA ARG A 30 -4.85 -12.51 -3.16
C ARG A 30 -4.41 -11.07 -3.25
N LEU A 31 -3.23 -10.85 -3.82
CA LEU A 31 -2.73 -9.51 -4.11
C LEU A 31 -3.73 -8.71 -4.95
N SER A 32 -4.34 -9.33 -5.97
CA SER A 32 -5.32 -8.66 -6.84
C SER A 32 -6.59 -8.21 -6.10
N ASP A 33 -7.05 -8.99 -5.11
CA ASP A 33 -8.22 -8.60 -4.31
C ASP A 33 -7.87 -7.38 -3.44
N ILE A 34 -6.66 -7.36 -2.86
CA ILE A 34 -6.15 -6.24 -2.06
C ILE A 34 -5.95 -5.00 -2.95
N GLN A 35 -5.37 -5.18 -4.13
CA GLN A 35 -5.16 -4.12 -5.11
C GLN A 35 -6.46 -3.53 -5.67
N GLY A 36 -7.56 -4.28 -5.62
CA GLY A 36 -8.89 -3.75 -5.94
C GLY A 36 -9.32 -2.62 -4.99
N THR A 37 -8.86 -2.65 -3.74
CA THR A 37 -9.14 -1.61 -2.72
C THR A 37 -7.97 -0.65 -2.56
N PHE A 38 -6.75 -1.16 -2.63
CA PHE A 38 -5.50 -0.43 -2.44
C PHE A 38 -4.61 -0.62 -3.68
N PRO A 39 -4.82 0.13 -4.77
CA PRO A 39 -4.17 -0.11 -6.06
C PRO A 39 -2.63 -0.07 -5.97
N ASP A 40 -2.08 0.71 -5.05
CA ASP A 40 -0.63 0.85 -4.83
C ASP A 40 -0.02 -0.23 -3.92
N ALA A 41 -0.81 -1.24 -3.52
CA ALA A 41 -0.34 -2.32 -2.66
C ALA A 41 0.70 -3.18 -3.38
N LEU A 42 1.92 -3.23 -2.83
CA LEU A 42 3.04 -4.00 -3.38
C LEU A 42 3.68 -4.94 -2.37
N ARG A 43 3.81 -4.49 -1.12
CA ARG A 43 4.45 -5.26 -0.03
C ARG A 43 3.61 -5.15 1.23
N PHE A 44 3.79 -6.13 2.12
CA PHE A 44 3.00 -6.25 3.34
C PHE A 44 3.89 -6.40 4.55
N LYS A 45 3.49 -5.80 5.66
CA LYS A 45 4.11 -5.99 6.97
C LYS A 45 3.06 -6.34 8.01
N VAL A 46 3.42 -7.20 8.95
CA VAL A 46 2.61 -7.52 10.13
C VAL A 46 3.47 -7.25 11.35
N ASN A 47 3.03 -6.37 12.24
CA ASN A 47 3.78 -5.96 13.43
C ASN A 47 5.24 -5.54 13.12
N GLY A 48 5.44 -4.87 11.99
CA GLY A 48 6.77 -4.43 11.53
C GLY A 48 7.60 -5.48 10.78
N VAL A 49 7.17 -6.74 10.75
CA VAL A 49 7.85 -7.83 10.03
C VAL A 49 7.31 -7.94 8.61
N THR A 50 8.20 -7.98 7.61
CA THR A 50 7.80 -8.15 6.20
C THR A 50 7.21 -9.54 5.97
N VAL A 51 6.00 -9.59 5.42
CA VAL A 51 5.34 -10.83 5.03
C VAL A 51 5.69 -11.13 3.57
N PHE A 52 6.20 -12.34 3.33
CA PHE A 52 6.47 -12.84 1.99
C PHE A 52 5.20 -13.45 1.37
N PHE A 53 5.19 -13.52 0.05
CA PHE A 53 4.13 -14.23 -0.67
C PHE A 53 4.28 -15.73 -0.46
N LEU A 54 3.15 -16.44 -0.45
CA LEU A 54 3.16 -17.90 -0.29
C LEU A 54 3.75 -18.58 -1.51
N GLU A 55 4.54 -19.61 -1.25
CA GLU A 55 5.20 -20.48 -2.23
C GLU A 55 4.57 -21.87 -2.20
N ASP A 56 4.67 -22.57 -3.32
CA ASP A 56 4.24 -23.95 -3.45
C ASP A 56 5.34 -24.95 -3.02
N GLU A 57 5.04 -26.24 -3.17
CA GLU A 57 5.95 -27.33 -2.80
C GLU A 57 7.28 -27.35 -3.59
N TYR A 58 7.35 -26.62 -4.70
CA TYR A 58 8.54 -26.46 -5.54
C TYR A 58 9.23 -25.11 -5.29
N GLU A 59 8.91 -24.44 -4.18
CA GLU A 59 9.44 -23.11 -3.84
C GLU A 59 9.09 -22.04 -4.88
N GLN A 60 8.01 -22.25 -5.66
CA GLN A 60 7.55 -21.28 -6.64
C GLN A 60 6.43 -20.43 -6.05
N LEU A 61 6.50 -19.12 -6.28
CA LEU A 61 5.44 -18.21 -5.89
C LEU A 61 4.12 -18.62 -6.53
N TYR A 62 3.07 -18.76 -5.71
CA TYR A 62 1.75 -19.06 -6.25
C TYR A 62 1.29 -17.96 -7.22
N GLU A 63 0.78 -18.38 -8.39
CA GLU A 63 0.07 -17.52 -9.32
C GLU A 63 -1.44 -17.82 -9.26
N PRO A 64 -2.31 -16.87 -8.84
CA PRO A 64 -2.00 -15.47 -8.49
C PRO A 64 -1.34 -15.32 -7.12
N LYS A 65 -0.49 -14.29 -6.99
CA LYS A 65 0.23 -13.96 -5.73
C LYS A 65 -0.74 -13.86 -4.56
N ARG A 66 -0.42 -14.54 -3.47
CA ARG A 66 -1.24 -14.62 -2.26
C ARG A 66 -0.40 -14.51 -1.00
N ILE A 67 -1.02 -14.01 0.06
CA ILE A 67 -0.44 -13.90 1.41
C ILE A 67 -1.28 -14.69 2.40
N ALA A 68 -0.65 -15.14 3.50
CA ALA A 68 -1.34 -15.80 4.59
C ALA A 68 -2.34 -14.88 5.31
N HIS A 69 -3.29 -15.49 6.01
CA HIS A 69 -4.25 -14.79 6.86
C HIS A 69 -3.72 -14.62 8.29
N TYR A 70 -3.89 -13.41 8.84
CA TYR A 70 -3.48 -13.00 10.19
C TYR A 70 -4.69 -12.39 10.94
N PRO A 71 -5.57 -13.22 11.53
CA PRO A 71 -6.88 -12.78 12.05
C PRO A 71 -6.80 -11.70 13.13
N ASP A 72 -5.79 -11.77 13.99
CA ASP A 72 -5.65 -10.88 15.15
C ASP A 72 -4.79 -9.65 14.84
N ASP A 73 -4.10 -9.64 13.71
CA ASP A 73 -3.17 -8.59 13.32
C ASP A 73 -3.74 -7.69 12.22
N ILE A 74 -3.12 -6.53 12.06
CA ILE A 74 -3.36 -5.61 10.95
C ILE A 74 -2.18 -5.73 9.99
N ILE A 75 -2.49 -5.95 8.71
CA ILE A 75 -1.48 -6.01 7.66
C ILE A 75 -1.24 -4.60 7.13
N ASP A 76 -0.05 -4.07 7.38
CA ASP A 76 0.42 -2.81 6.83
C ASP A 76 0.81 -2.96 5.37
N ILE A 77 0.18 -2.15 4.52
CA ILE A 77 0.47 -2.06 3.09
C ILE A 77 1.60 -1.06 2.90
N ILE A 78 2.67 -1.55 2.30
CA ILE A 78 3.82 -0.75 1.89
C ILE A 78 3.66 -0.47 0.39
N VAL A 79 3.40 0.80 0.10
CA VAL A 79 3.43 1.34 -1.26
C VAL A 79 4.86 1.64 -1.67
N ALA A 80 5.17 1.53 -2.96
CA ALA A 80 6.35 2.17 -3.50
C ALA A 80 6.07 3.68 -3.63
N GLY A 81 6.25 4.41 -2.53
CA GLY A 81 6.20 5.87 -2.60
C GLY A 81 7.33 6.41 -3.49
N PRO A 82 7.17 7.57 -4.16
CA PRO A 82 8.31 8.27 -4.70
C PRO A 82 9.26 8.54 -3.53
N VAL A 83 10.54 8.22 -3.71
CA VAL A 83 11.60 8.64 -2.79
C VAL A 83 11.59 10.16 -2.82
N TYR A 84 10.92 10.78 -1.85
CA TYR A 84 11.18 12.17 -1.55
C TYR A 84 12.58 12.20 -0.99
N ALA A 85 13.56 12.42 -1.86
CA ALA A 85 14.90 12.78 -1.45
C ALA A 85 14.73 13.94 -0.47
N SER A 86 15.06 13.71 0.80
CA SER A 86 15.27 14.80 1.73
C SER A 86 16.50 15.53 1.19
N THR A 87 16.27 16.57 0.38
CA THR A 87 17.30 17.56 0.10
C THR A 87 17.56 18.25 1.42
N THR A 88 18.46 17.69 2.23
CA THR A 88 19.19 18.45 3.23
C THR A 88 20.01 19.47 2.44
N ALA A 89 19.38 20.61 2.16
CA ALA A 89 20.07 21.78 1.65
C ALA A 89 21.11 22.19 2.71
N PRO A 90 22.41 22.32 2.37
CA PRO A 90 23.36 22.92 3.28
C PRO A 90 22.91 24.36 3.52
N HIS A 91 22.90 24.75 4.79
CA HIS A 91 22.41 26.03 5.28
C HIS A 91 22.85 27.20 4.38
N GLY A 92 21.87 27.83 3.73
CA GLY A 92 22.00 29.13 3.09
C GLY A 92 20.68 29.88 3.29
N PRO A 93 20.66 31.02 4.00
CA PRO A 93 19.42 31.71 4.28
C PRO A 93 19.12 32.63 3.10
N MET A 94 18.31 32.20 2.15
CA MET A 94 17.60 33.15 1.28
C MET A 94 16.30 32.52 0.80
N GLY A 95 15.21 33.23 1.11
CA GLY A 95 13.84 32.78 0.92
C GLY A 95 13.54 32.41 -0.52
N PHE A 96 12.81 31.30 -0.68
CA PHE A 96 12.14 30.99 -1.92
C PHE A 96 10.69 30.60 -1.65
N CYS A 97 9.84 31.38 -2.31
CA CYS A 97 8.41 31.24 -2.44
C CYS A 97 8.09 29.85 -3.01
N ILE A 98 7.45 28.99 -2.22
CA ILE A 98 6.97 27.70 -2.71
C ILE A 98 5.70 27.94 -3.52
N ILE A 99 5.82 27.80 -4.83
CA ILE A 99 4.71 27.86 -5.77
C ILE A 99 3.86 26.60 -5.56
N THR A 100 2.74 26.79 -4.88
CA THR A 100 1.61 25.88 -4.85
C THR A 100 1.10 25.67 -6.27
N ALA A 101 1.39 24.51 -6.90
CA ALA A 101 0.73 24.10 -8.13
C ALA A 101 -0.65 23.49 -7.79
N ILE A 102 -1.59 24.35 -7.41
CA ILE A 102 -3.02 24.03 -7.39
C ILE A 102 -3.63 24.65 -8.65
N LEU A 103 -4.27 23.78 -9.43
CA LEU A 103 -5.36 24.03 -10.37
C LEU A 103 -5.14 25.01 -11.53
N VAL A 104 -5.15 24.44 -12.74
CA VAL A 104 -5.53 25.11 -13.98
C VAL A 104 -6.96 25.65 -13.86
N VAL A 105 -7.16 26.95 -13.59
CA VAL A 105 -8.30 27.75 -14.08
C VAL A 105 -7.85 29.22 -14.15
N GLY A 106 -8.03 29.84 -15.32
CA GLY A 106 -7.39 31.09 -15.73
C GLY A 106 -7.79 32.38 -15.00
N CYS A 107 -6.85 33.33 -15.04
CA CYS A 107 -7.08 34.75 -14.78
C CYS A 107 -6.30 35.58 -15.81
N GLN A 108 -7.04 36.23 -16.72
CA GLN A 108 -6.56 37.31 -17.60
C GLN A 108 -6.52 38.61 -16.78
N PHE A 109 -5.36 39.27 -16.74
CA PHE A 109 -5.12 40.57 -16.10
C PHE A 109 -5.91 41.73 -16.76
N PRO A 110 -6.21 42.82 -16.03
CA PRO A 110 -6.22 44.15 -16.63
C PRO A 110 -4.85 44.82 -16.46
N VAL A 111 -4.32 45.30 -17.58
CA VAL A 111 -3.15 46.18 -17.72
C VAL A 111 -3.57 47.61 -17.37
N LEU A 112 -2.75 48.32 -16.60
CA LEU A 112 -2.72 49.78 -16.59
C LEU A 112 -1.60 50.25 -17.52
#